data_AF-A0A0R1YM20-F1
#
_entry.id   AF-A0A0R1YM20-F1
#
_cell.length_a   1.000
_cell.length_b   1.000
_cell.length_c   1.000
_cell.angle_alpha   90.00
_cell.angle_beta   90.00
_cell.angle_gamma   90.00
#
_symmetry.space_group_name_H-M   'P 1'
#
loop_
_entity.id
_entity.type
_entity.pdbx_description
1 polymer ?
#
loop_
_entity_poly.entity_id
_entity_poly.type
_entity_poly.pdbx_seq_one_letter_code
_entity_poly.pdbx_strand_id
1 'polypeptide(L)' 'MAGAAIGGAIGDGILIAKMLEGMARQPELSGQLRGNMFIGVGLVEAMPIIAFVVALLVMNK' A
#
# COMPACT_ATOMS: atom_id res chain seq x y z
N MET A 1 -0.63 -16.18 3.30
CA MET A 1 -0.48 -14.92 4.06
C MET A 1 0.91 -14.32 3.96
N ALA A 2 2.00 -15.05 4.24
CA ALA A 2 3.36 -14.49 4.24
C ALA A 2 3.73 -13.73 2.95
N GLY A 3 3.50 -14.31 1.77
CA GLY A 3 3.79 -13.63 0.50
C GLY A 3 2.96 -12.36 0.25
N ALA A 4 1.71 -12.34 0.71
CA ALA A 4 0.85 -11.16 0.60
C ALA A 4 1.30 -10.04 1.54
N ALA A 5 1.69 -10.38 2.78
CA ALA A 5 2.24 -9.42 3.73
C ALA A 5 3.59 -8.83 3.25
N ILE A 6 4.46 -9.68 2.70
CA ILE A 6 5.74 -9.23 2.12
C ILE A 6 5.49 -8.33 0.90
N GLY A 7 4.57 -8.72 0.01
CA GLY A 7 4.20 -7.94 -1.17
C GLY A 7 3.64 -6.57 -0.81
N GLY A 8 2.70 -6.51 0.14
CA GLY A 8 2.12 -5.26 0.65
C GLY A 8 3.19 -4.35 1.27
N ALA A 9 4.00 -4.89 2.18
CA ALA A 9 5.06 -4.13 2.85
C ALA A 9 6.10 -3.54 1.88
N ILE A 10 6.51 -4.30 0.87
CA ILE A 10 7.44 -3.81 -0.16
C ILE A 10 6.76 -2.77 -1.05
N GLY A 11 5.54 -3.04 -1.49
CA GLY A 11 4.76 -2.12 -2.34
C GLY A 11 4.56 -0.77 -1.68
N ASP A 12 4.06 -0.77 -0.44
CA ASP A 12 3.84 0.44 0.35
C ASP A 12 5.15 1.16 0.66
N GLY A 13 6.21 0.42 1.00
CA GLY A 13 7.53 1.00 1.26
C GLY A 13 8.07 1.78 0.06
N ILE A 14 7.99 1.20 -1.14
CA ILE A 14 8.41 1.86 -2.39
C ILE A 14 7.54 3.08 -2.68
N LEU A 15 6.22 2.93 -2.55
CA LEU A 15 5.25 3.96 -2.87
C LEU A 15 5.42 5.19 -1.96
N ILE A 16 5.53 4.97 -0.65
CA ILE A 16 5.74 6.02 0.35
C ILE A 16 7.11 6.69 0.15
N ALA A 17 8.17 5.91 -0.13
CA ALA A 17 9.48 6.47 -0.43
C ALA A 17 9.44 7.44 -1.62
N LYS A 18 8.72 7.08 -2.69
CA LYS A 18 8.55 7.95 -3.86
C LYS A 18 7.68 9.18 -3.59
N MET A 19 6.66 9.06 -2.75
CA MET A 19 5.91 10.22 -2.27
C MET A 19 6.83 11.17 -1.49
N LEU A 20 7.66 10.67 -0.57
CA LEU A 20 8.60 11.47 0.21
C LEU A 20 9.65 12.16 -0.69
N GLU A 21 10.24 11.44 -1.65
CA GLU A 21 11.16 12.02 -2.64
C GLU A 21 10.47 13.14 -3.45
N GLY A 22 9.22 12.93 -3.87
CA GLY A 22 8.44 13.92 -4.59
C GLY A 22 8.15 15.17 -3.75
N MET A 23 7.72 15.00 -2.50
CA MET A 23 7.46 16.11 -1.58
C MET A 23 8.74 16.88 -1.24
N ALA A 24 9.87 16.20 -1.09
CA ALA A 24 11.16 16.85 -0.85
C ALA A 24 11.61 17.71 -2.04
N ARG A 25 11.28 17.30 -3.28
CA ARG A 25 11.58 18.05 -4.50
C ARG A 25 10.62 19.21 -4.74
N GLN A 26 9.33 19.02 -4.45
CA GLN A 26 8.27 20.01 -4.70
C GLN A 26 7.28 20.04 -3.51
N PRO A 27 7.59 20.81 -2.45
CA PRO A 27 6.79 20.86 -1.23
C PRO A 27 5.34 21.33 -1.46
N GLU A 28 5.13 22.21 -2.43
CA GLU A 28 3.82 22.75 -2.82
C GLU A 28 2.85 21.66 -3.32
N LEU A 29 3.36 20.54 -3.84
CA LEU A 29 2.54 19.41 -4.29
C LEU A 29 2.22 18.39 -3.19
N SER A 30 2.67 18.62 -1.95
CA SER A 30 2.53 17.63 -0.86
C SER A 30 1.10 17.16 -0.63
N GLY A 31 0.11 18.05 -0.74
CA GLY A 31 -1.30 17.69 -0.60
C GLY A 31 -1.76 16.71 -1.69
N GLN A 32 -1.41 16.99 -2.96
CA GLN A 32 -1.76 16.14 -4.09
C GLN A 32 -1.01 14.80 -4.04
N LEU A 33 0.28 14.82 -3.70
CA LEU A 33 1.10 13.61 -3.58
C LEU A 33 0.58 12.67 -2.49
N ARG A 34 0.14 13.20 -1.34
CA ARG A 34 -0.50 12.41 -0.29
C ARG A 34 -1.83 11.80 -0.75
N GLY A 35 -2.66 12.57 -1.48
CA GLY A 35 -3.91 12.07 -2.05
C GLY A 35 -3.68 10.90 -3.00
N ASN A 36 -2.75 11.05 -3.94
CA ASN A 36 -2.38 9.98 -4.88
C ASN A 36 -1.74 8.78 -4.17
N MET A 37 -0.95 9.03 -3.13
CA MET A 37 -0.34 7.99 -2.30
C MET A 37 -1.42 7.09 -1.68
N PHE A 38 -2.47 7.65 -1.06
CA PHE A 38 -3.53 6.84 -0.47
C PHE A 38 -4.30 6.00 -1.50
N ILE A 39 -4.56 6.54 -2.69
CA ILE A 39 -5.18 5.78 -3.78
C ILE A 39 -4.28 4.60 -4.16
N GLY A 40 -2.97 4.85 -4.31
CA GLY A 40 -2.01 3.81 -4.65
C GLY A 40 -1.85 2.74 -3.56
N VAL A 41 -1.81 3.12 -2.27
CA VAL A 41 -1.79 2.19 -1.14
C VAL A 41 -3.06 1.31 -1.16
N GLY A 42 -4.23 1.90 -1.43
CA GLY A 42 -5.47 1.12 -1.57
C GLY A 42 -5.40 0.07 -2.68
N LEU A 43 -4.68 0.34 -3.77
CA LEU A 43 -4.44 -0.63 -4.85
C LEU A 43 -3.43 -1.71 -4.44
N VAL A 44 -2.36 -1.34 -3.72
CA VAL A 44 -1.37 -2.30 -3.19
C VAL A 44 -2.01 -3.27 -2.20
N GLU A 45 -2.86 -2.76 -1.30
CA GLU A 45 -3.51 -3.52 -0.23
C GLU A 45 -4.71 -4.36 -0.68
N ALA A 46 -5.24 -4.15 -1.90
CA ALA A 46 -6.39 -4.92 -2.40
C ALA A 46 -6.14 -6.44 -2.38
N MET A 47 -4.96 -6.88 -2.83
CA MET A 47 -4.61 -8.31 -2.85
C MET A 47 -4.30 -8.88 -1.45
N PRO A 48 -3.51 -8.21 -0.58
CA PRO A 48 -3.36 -8.57 0.83
C PRO A 48 -4.68 -8.76 1.57
N ILE A 49 -5.61 -7.82 1.42
CA ILE A 49 -6.93 -7.89 2.07
C ILE A 49 -7.72 -9.10 1.59
N ILE A 50 -7.77 -9.35 0.27
CA ILE A 50 -8.46 -10.53 -0.29
C ILE A 50 -7.82 -11.82 0.26
N ALA A 51 -6.48 -11.90 0.26
CA ALA A 51 -5.77 -13.07 0.77
C ALA A 51 -6.03 -13.31 2.27
N PHE A 52 -6.14 -12.24 3.05
CA PHE A 52 -6.48 -12.31 4.47
C PHE A 52 -7.90 -12.81 4.68
N VAL A 53 -8.89 -12.26 3.97
CA VAL A 53 -10.29 -12.68 4.06
C VAL A 53 -10.45 -14.16 3.67
N VAL A 54 -9.83 -14.60 2.58
CA VAL A 54 -9.86 -16.01 2.16
C VAL A 54 -9.24 -16.91 3.23
N ALA A 55 -8.13 -16.50 3.84
CA ALA A 55 -7.50 -17.27 4.90
C ALA A 55 -8.41 -17.41 6.14
N LEU A 56 -9.13 -16.35 6.54
CA LEU A 56 -10.13 -16.43 7.62
C LEU A 56 -11.28 -17.40 7.27
N LEU A 57 -11.78 -17.36 6.03
CA LEU A 57 -12.85 -18.25 5.57
C LEU A 57 -12.45 -19.72 5.56
N VAL A 58 -11.18 -20.02 5.29
CA VAL A 58 -10.66 -21.40 5.29
C VAL A 58 -10.30 -21.86 6.70
N MET A 59 -9.75 -20.99 7.55
CA MET A 59 -9.38 -21.33 8.93
C MET A 59 -10.59 -21.48 9.87
N ASN A 60 -11.73 -20.85 9.56
CA ASN A 60 -12.95 -20.91 10.38
C ASN A 60 -13.95 -21.98 9.88
N LYS A 61 -13.48 -22.95 9.09
CA LYS A 61 -14.17 -24.21 8.79
C LYS A 61 -13.54 -25.32 9.60
#